data_AF-A0A2C9JQ26-F1
#
_entry.id   AF-A0A2C9JQ26-F1
#
_cell.length_a   1.000
_cell.length_b   1.000
_cell.length_c   1.000
_cell.angle_alpha   90.00
_cell.angle_beta   90.00
_cell.angle_gamma   90.00
#
_symmetry.space_group_name_H-M   'P 1'
#
loop_
_entity.id
_entity.type
_entity.pdbx_description
1 polymer ?
#
loop_
_entity_poly.entity_id
_entity_poly.type
_entity_poly.pdbx_seq_one_letter_code
_entity_poly.pdbx_strand_id
1 'polypeptide(L)'
;SLLLSDLPVLVICQVDITALGNLEFNRLDIDQDGNIEPLETQQYFERFDANHDNRISRQEYSKEVETHHENNVQAHSILLRLFDALDFDNDNHIDGPDYSDLFMAADSNNNRLVSQQEFLR
;
A
#
# COMPACT_ATOMS: atom_id res chain seq x y z
N SER A 1 26.28 5.10 -19.34
CA SER A 1 24.99 4.43 -19.19
C SER A 1 24.65 4.40 -17.72
N LEU A 2 23.87 5.39 -17.27
CA LEU A 2 23.51 5.65 -15.88
C LEU A 2 21.99 5.69 -15.83
N LEU A 3 21.36 4.64 -15.35
CA LEU A 3 20.05 4.71 -14.69
C LEU A 3 20.22 3.95 -13.38
N LEU A 4 20.95 4.62 -12.49
CA LEU A 4 21.06 4.27 -11.09
C LEU A 4 19.80 4.82 -10.41
N SER A 5 18.70 4.07 -10.43
CA SER A 5 17.53 4.32 -9.58
C SER A 5 16.77 3.03 -9.28
N ASP A 6 17.47 1.89 -9.30
CA ASP A 6 17.00 0.68 -8.63
C ASP A 6 16.90 1.01 -7.14
N LEU A 7 15.65 1.27 -6.75
CA LEU A 7 15.15 1.62 -5.43
C LEU A 7 16.00 0.99 -4.31
N PRO A 8 16.55 1.77 -3.36
CA PRO A 8 17.16 1.21 -2.16
C PRO A 8 16.17 0.41 -1.28
N VAL A 9 14.88 0.38 -1.65
CA VAL A 9 13.82 -0.40 -1.01
C VAL A 9 13.81 -1.88 -1.46
N LEU A 10 14.18 -2.19 -2.71
CA LEU A 10 13.95 -3.52 -3.30
C LEU A 10 14.81 -4.64 -2.69
N VAL A 11 16.02 -4.34 -2.22
CA VAL A 11 17.01 -5.38 -1.91
C VAL A 11 16.88 -6.01 -0.52
N ILE A 12 16.20 -5.34 0.44
CA ILE A 12 16.16 -5.81 1.84
C ILE A 12 14.88 -6.62 2.14
N CYS A 13 13.92 -6.70 1.22
CA CYS A 13 12.53 -7.01 1.57
C CYS A 13 11.83 -8.11 0.73
N GLN A 14 12.49 -8.66 -0.30
CA GLN A 14 11.84 -9.55 -1.28
C GLN A 14 11.16 -10.80 -0.68
N VAL A 15 11.69 -11.37 0.42
CA VAL A 15 11.16 -12.61 1.02
C VAL A 15 9.95 -12.36 1.92
N ASP A 16 9.93 -11.25 2.67
CA ASP A 16 8.81 -10.88 3.55
C ASP A 16 7.70 -10.11 2.81
N ILE A 17 8.06 -9.32 1.79
CA ILE A 17 7.08 -8.62 0.92
C ILE A 17 6.27 -9.60 0.09
N THR A 18 6.78 -10.76 -0.32
CA THR A 18 5.94 -11.66 -1.15
C THR A 18 4.77 -12.23 -0.33
N ALA A 19 5.00 -12.64 0.92
CA ALA A 19 3.95 -13.19 1.77
C ALA A 19 3.00 -12.08 2.28
N LEU A 20 3.54 -10.94 2.71
CA LEU A 20 2.73 -9.79 3.15
C LEU A 20 2.04 -9.11 1.97
N GLY A 21 2.68 -9.01 0.82
CA GLY A 21 2.12 -8.47 -0.40
C GLY A 21 0.96 -9.31 -0.91
N ASN A 22 1.03 -10.64 -0.81
CA ASN A 22 -0.13 -11.49 -1.08
C ASN A 22 -1.27 -11.27 -0.07
N LEU A 23 -0.95 -11.06 1.22
CA LEU A 23 -1.95 -10.78 2.25
C LEU A 23 -2.64 -9.43 2.00
N GLU A 24 -1.88 -8.39 1.66
CA GLU A 24 -2.39 -7.05 1.40
C GLU A 24 -3.12 -6.99 0.06
N PHE A 25 -2.63 -7.68 -0.98
CA PHE A 25 -3.37 -7.83 -2.24
C PHE A 25 -4.77 -8.40 -2.00
N ASN A 26 -4.87 -9.50 -1.25
CA ASN A 26 -6.16 -10.11 -0.91
C ASN A 26 -7.05 -9.23 -0.01
N ARG A 27 -6.50 -8.22 0.65
CA ARG A 27 -7.26 -7.25 1.44
C ARG A 27 -7.77 -6.08 0.61
N LEU A 28 -7.02 -5.74 -0.44
CA LEU A 28 -7.34 -4.67 -1.40
C LEU A 28 -8.27 -5.16 -2.53
N ASP A 29 -8.13 -6.41 -2.98
CA ASP A 29 -9.03 -7.11 -3.90
C ASP A 29 -10.28 -7.56 -3.14
N ILE A 30 -11.23 -6.63 -2.99
CA ILE A 30 -12.41 -6.76 -2.14
C ILE A 30 -13.41 -7.73 -2.76
N ASP A 31 -13.61 -7.66 -4.07
CA ASP A 31 -14.53 -8.53 -4.80
C ASP A 31 -13.92 -9.87 -5.24
N GLN A 32 -12.61 -10.03 -5.04
CA GLN A 32 -11.83 -11.25 -5.29
C GLN A 32 -11.80 -11.65 -6.76
N ASP A 33 -11.84 -10.68 -7.67
CA ASP A 33 -11.75 -10.90 -9.11
C ASP A 33 -10.31 -11.08 -9.61
N GLY A 34 -9.32 -10.85 -8.73
CA GLY A 34 -7.90 -10.97 -9.02
C GLY A 34 -7.26 -9.69 -9.55
N ASN A 35 -7.96 -8.57 -9.50
CA ASN A 35 -7.47 -7.23 -9.83
C ASN A 35 -7.83 -6.27 -8.72
N ILE A 36 -7.03 -5.22 -8.54
CA ILE A 36 -7.38 -4.10 -7.68
C ILE A 36 -7.91 -2.97 -8.56
N GLU A 37 -9.16 -2.59 -8.33
CA GLU A 37 -9.79 -1.43 -8.94
C GLU A 37 -9.59 -0.15 -8.08
N PRO A 38 -9.67 1.05 -8.70
CA PRO A 38 -9.61 2.32 -7.96
C PRO A 38 -10.67 2.45 -6.86
N LEU A 39 -11.86 1.85 -7.07
CA LEU A 39 -12.94 1.89 -6.09
C LEU A 39 -12.62 1.03 -4.85
N GLU A 40 -12.02 -0.14 -5.05
CA GLU A 40 -11.66 -1.03 -3.94
C GLU A 40 -10.52 -0.46 -3.10
N THR A 41 -9.59 0.20 -3.79
CA THR A 41 -8.55 1.03 -3.18
C THR A 41 -9.19 2.06 -2.25
N GLN A 42 -10.14 2.85 -2.73
CA GLN A 42 -10.88 3.81 -1.90
C GLN A 42 -11.61 3.15 -0.71
N GLN A 43 -12.30 2.02 -0.91
CA GLN A 43 -13.03 1.33 0.15
C GLN A 43 -12.12 0.75 1.24
N TYR A 44 -10.91 0.31 0.89
CA TYR A 44 -9.91 -0.10 1.86
C TYR A 44 -9.50 1.10 2.73
N PHE A 45 -9.36 2.29 2.14
CA PHE A 45 -8.94 3.51 2.84
C PHE A 45 -9.99 4.12 3.75
N GLU A 46 -11.27 4.07 3.38
CA GLU A 46 -12.37 4.48 4.25
C GLU A 46 -12.39 3.72 5.60
N ARG A 47 -11.70 2.58 5.70
CA ARG A 47 -11.54 1.85 6.97
C ARG A 47 -10.53 2.50 7.93
N PHE A 48 -9.54 3.21 7.40
CA PHE A 48 -8.47 3.85 8.18
C PHE A 48 -8.77 5.32 8.48
N ASP A 49 -9.55 6.00 7.63
CA ASP A 49 -9.97 7.39 7.82
C ASP A 49 -11.04 7.52 8.93
N ALA A 50 -10.60 7.41 10.18
CA ALA A 50 -11.48 7.43 11.34
C ALA A 50 -12.19 8.78 11.52
N ASN A 51 -11.56 9.88 11.11
CA ASN A 51 -12.08 11.23 11.29
C ASN A 51 -12.92 11.74 10.10
N HIS A 52 -12.90 11.02 8.97
CA HIS A 52 -13.61 11.28 7.72
C HIS A 52 -13.19 12.58 7.02
N ASP A 53 -11.90 12.94 7.07
CA ASP A 53 -11.33 14.10 6.38
C ASP A 53 -10.83 13.79 4.96
N ASN A 54 -11.00 12.54 4.50
CA ASN A 54 -10.53 11.98 3.23
C ASN A 54 -9.01 11.86 3.13
N ARG A 55 -8.32 11.82 4.28
CA ARG A 55 -6.88 11.58 4.38
C ARG A 55 -6.65 10.58 5.51
N ILE A 56 -5.60 9.78 5.38
CA ILE A 56 -5.19 8.90 6.48
C ILE A 56 -3.94 9.49 7.08
N SER A 57 -4.08 10.06 8.27
CA SER A 57 -2.92 10.51 9.03
C SER A 57 -2.06 9.32 9.49
N ARG A 58 -0.77 9.57 9.70
CA ARG A 58 0.13 8.59 10.31
C ARG A 58 -0.39 8.04 11.64
N GLN A 59 -1.12 8.85 12.41
CA GLN A 59 -1.71 8.44 13.68
C GLN A 59 -2.86 7.45 13.48
N GLU A 60 -3.77 7.73 12.54
CA GLU A 60 -4.88 6.83 12.20
C GLU A 60 -4.37 5.50 11.68
N TYR A 61 -3.43 5.53 10.74
CA TYR A 61 -2.79 4.34 10.22
C TYR A 61 -2.12 3.49 11.31
N SER A 62 -1.32 4.12 12.17
CA SER A 62 -0.60 3.41 13.24
C SER A 62 -1.56 2.77 14.22
N LYS A 63 -2.66 3.45 14.57
CA LYS A 63 -3.68 2.93 15.49
C LYS A 63 -4.42 1.72 14.93
N GLU A 64 -4.73 1.72 13.64
CA GLU A 64 -5.33 0.56 12.97
C GLU A 64 -4.36 -0.63 12.91
N VAL A 65 -3.09 -0.37 12.57
CA VAL A 65 -2.03 -1.40 12.59
C VAL A 65 -1.85 -1.99 13.99
N GLU A 66 -1.84 -1.16 15.03
CA GLU A 66 -1.79 -1.62 16.42
C GLU A 66 -3.01 -2.49 16.77
N THR A 67 -4.21 -2.02 16.44
CA THR A 67 -5.47 -2.70 16.78
C THR A 67 -5.60 -4.07 16.12
N HIS A 68 -5.14 -4.20 14.87
CA HIS A 68 -5.32 -5.42 14.08
C HIS A 68 -4.09 -6.36 14.06
N HIS A 69 -2.91 -5.87 14.46
CA HIS A 69 -1.65 -6.61 14.37
C HIS A 69 -0.81 -6.61 15.66
N GLU A 70 -1.38 -6.25 16.82
CA GLU A 70 -0.69 -6.21 18.12
C GLU A 70 0.16 -7.46 18.44
N ASN A 71 -0.28 -8.64 18.02
CA ASN A 71 0.36 -9.92 18.33
C ASN A 71 1.41 -10.35 17.29
N ASN A 72 1.68 -9.53 16.26
CA ASN A 72 2.66 -9.81 15.22
C ASN A 72 3.65 -8.65 15.03
N VAL A 73 4.70 -8.67 15.84
CA VAL A 73 5.74 -7.63 15.89
C VAL A 73 6.44 -7.41 14.55
N GLN A 74 6.66 -8.48 13.77
CA GLN A 74 7.26 -8.35 12.43
C GLN A 74 6.31 -7.61 11.49
N ALA A 75 5.05 -8.04 11.40
CA ALA A 75 4.04 -7.35 10.59
C ALA A 75 3.89 -5.89 10.99
N HIS A 76 3.88 -5.59 12.30
CA HIS A 76 3.77 -4.23 12.81
C HIS A 76 4.88 -3.30 12.26
N SER A 77 6.14 -3.71 12.37
CA SER A 77 7.27 -2.90 11.86
C SER A 77 7.27 -2.73 10.34
N ILE A 78 6.75 -3.71 9.60
CA ILE A 78 6.68 -3.66 8.14
C ILE A 78 5.52 -2.76 7.70
N LEU A 79 4.36 -2.87 8.35
CA LEU A 79 3.19 -2.02 8.08
C LEU A 79 3.51 -0.55 8.37
N LEU A 80 4.22 -0.24 9.45
CA LEU A 80 4.64 1.15 9.71
C LEU A 80 5.60 1.71 8.65
N ARG A 81 6.42 0.87 8.00
CA ARG A 81 7.27 1.25 6.86
C ARG A 81 6.49 1.32 5.56
N LEU A 82 5.39 0.57 5.45
CA LEU A 82 4.49 0.65 4.31
C LEU A 82 3.83 2.03 4.23
N PHE A 83 3.50 2.65 5.37
CA PHE A 83 3.05 4.05 5.40
C PHE A 83 4.02 4.97 4.65
N ASP A 84 5.31 4.91 4.95
CA ASP A 84 6.33 5.75 4.31
C ASP A 84 6.49 5.47 2.80
N ALA A 85 6.08 4.29 2.35
CA ALA A 85 6.10 3.94 0.93
C ALA A 85 4.83 4.40 0.20
N LEU A 86 3.74 4.61 0.94
CA LEU A 86 2.44 5.06 0.42
C LEU A 86 2.31 6.58 0.45
N ASP A 87 2.97 7.28 1.38
CA ASP A 87 3.04 8.74 1.47
C ASP A 87 4.05 9.29 0.45
N PHE A 88 3.60 9.48 -0.80
CA PHE A 88 4.46 9.73 -1.95
C PHE A 88 4.99 11.17 -1.95
N ASP A 89 4.14 12.12 -1.54
CA ASP A 89 4.50 13.53 -1.42
C ASP A 89 5.15 13.91 -0.07
N ASN A 90 5.21 12.96 0.87
CA ASN A 90 5.84 13.06 2.19
C ASN A 90 5.16 14.12 3.10
N ASP A 91 3.84 14.29 2.98
CA ASP A 91 3.09 15.25 3.78
C ASP A 91 2.54 14.67 5.11
N ASN A 92 2.87 13.40 5.41
CA ASN A 92 2.40 12.62 6.56
C ASN A 92 0.91 12.24 6.51
N HIS A 93 0.30 12.31 5.34
CA HIS A 93 -1.00 11.77 5.06
C HIS A 93 -0.91 10.85 3.85
N ILE A 94 -1.82 9.89 3.77
CA ILE A 94 -2.06 9.15 2.54
C ILE A 94 -3.41 9.65 2.01
N ASP A 95 -3.41 10.20 0.80
CA ASP A 95 -4.61 10.76 0.18
C ASP A 95 -4.72 10.53 -1.35
N GLY A 96 -5.73 11.17 -1.97
CA GLY A 96 -6.08 11.02 -3.38
C GLY A 96 -4.89 11.03 -4.36
N PRO A 97 -4.07 12.09 -4.35
CA PRO A 97 -2.80 12.18 -5.06
C PRO A 97 -1.89 10.95 -4.89
N ASP A 98 -1.60 10.52 -3.66
CA ASP A 98 -0.74 9.38 -3.40
C ASP A 98 -1.26 8.10 -4.07
N TYR A 99 -2.59 7.91 -4.09
CA TYR A 99 -3.22 6.77 -4.75
C TYR A 99 -3.02 6.80 -6.25
N SER A 100 -3.18 7.97 -6.86
CA SER A 100 -2.95 8.11 -8.29
C SER A 100 -1.52 7.75 -8.63
N ASP A 101 -0.55 8.20 -7.83
CA ASP A 101 0.87 7.94 -8.07
C ASP A 101 1.23 6.46 -7.83
N LEU A 102 0.73 5.84 -6.76
CA LEU A 102 0.89 4.42 -6.50
C LEU A 102 0.28 3.55 -7.61
N PHE A 103 -0.94 3.88 -8.02
CA PHE A 103 -1.67 3.14 -9.06
C PHE A 103 -0.94 3.25 -10.40
N MET A 104 -0.49 4.45 -10.79
CA MET A 104 0.30 4.65 -12.01
C MET A 104 1.66 3.94 -11.94
N ALA A 105 2.28 3.85 -10.76
CA ALA A 105 3.53 3.13 -10.58
C ALA A 105 3.33 1.61 -10.70
N ALA A 106 2.20 1.08 -10.23
CA ALA A 106 1.88 -0.34 -10.27
C ALA A 106 1.29 -0.81 -11.62
N ASP A 107 0.46 0.00 -12.28
CA ASP A 107 -0.18 -0.30 -13.59
C ASP A 107 0.85 -0.23 -14.73
N SER A 108 1.76 -1.18 -14.75
CA SER A 108 2.89 -1.23 -15.67
C SER A 108 2.47 -1.39 -17.13
N ASN A 109 1.28 -1.95 -17.37
CA ASN A 109 0.75 -2.22 -18.70
C ASN A 109 -0.29 -1.16 -19.18
N ASN A 110 -0.66 -0.22 -18.30
CA ASN A 110 -1.59 0.89 -18.54
C ASN A 110 -3.02 0.43 -18.92
N ASN A 111 -3.50 -0.68 -18.35
CA ASN A 111 -4.86 -1.18 -18.57
C ASN A 111 -5.87 -0.67 -17.53
N ARG A 112 -5.45 0.17 -16.59
CA ARG A 112 -6.25 0.66 -15.46
C ARG A 112 -6.71 -0.44 -14.51
N LEU A 113 -5.91 -1.50 -14.39
CA LEU A 113 -6.07 -2.54 -13.38
C LEU A 113 -4.68 -2.85 -12.80
N VAL A 114 -4.60 -3.19 -11.52
CA VAL A 114 -3.36 -3.70 -10.93
C VAL A 114 -3.55 -5.19 -10.65
N SER A 115 -2.88 -6.03 -11.46
CA SER A 115 -2.85 -7.47 -11.23
C SER A 115 -1.94 -7.83 -10.04
N GLN A 116 -2.11 -9.01 -9.47
CA GLN A 116 -1.19 -9.50 -8.42
C GLN A 116 0.28 -9.50 -8.87
N GLN A 117 0.54 -9.79 -10.15
CA GLN A 117 1.90 -9.77 -10.69
C GLN A 117 2.49 -8.36 -10.74
N GLU A 118 1.66 -7.35 -10.97
CA GLU A 118 2.03 -5.95 -10.97
C GLU A 118 2.22 -5.41 -9.54
N PHE A 119 1.36 -5.82 -8.62
CA PHE A 119 1.45 -5.47 -7.21
C PHE A 119 2.71 -6.00 -6.52
N LEU A 120 3.20 -7.17 -6.94
CA LEU A 120 4.37 -7.83 -6.33
C LEU A 120 5.71 -7.50 -7.01
N ARG A 121 5.71 -6.65 -8.04
CA ARG A 121 6.89 -6.35 -8.87
C ARG A 121 7.72 -5.19 -8.36
#